data_AF-A0A3N5NLL7-F1
#
_entry.id   AF-A0A3N5NLL7-F1
#
_cell.length_a   1.000
_cell.length_b   1.000
_cell.length_c   1.000
_cell.angle_alpha   90.00
_cell.angle_beta   90.00
_cell.angle_gamma   90.00
#
_symmetry.space_group_name_H-M   'P 1'
#
loop_
_entity.id
_entity.type
_entity.pdbx_description
1 polymer ?
#
loop_
_entity_poly.entity_id
_entity_poly.type
_entity_poly.pdbx_seq_one_letter_code
_entity_poly.pdbx_strand_id
1 'polypeptide(L)'
;MADLRLLDARGCALLLLLSVLAAVPLYGDPFTTRFFTRIMIYAILALSLDLILGYGGMASLGHAAFLGIGAYTVGILARYGIQSAIIAWPLAMAASMLVALFIGVVSLRTSGTYF
;
A
#
# COMPACT_ATOMS: atom_id res chain seq x y z
N MET A 1 -5.40 -2.55 35.61
CA MET A 1 -5.62 -1.08 35.59
C MET A 1 -4.49 -0.31 34.89
N ALA A 2 -3.25 -0.81 34.84
CA ALA A 2 -2.16 -0.17 34.06
C ALA A 2 -2.33 -0.31 32.53
N ASP A 3 -2.95 -1.40 32.07
CA ASP A 3 -3.08 -1.71 30.63
C ASP A 3 -4.03 -0.76 29.89
N LEU A 4 -5.07 -0.24 30.55
CA LEU A 4 -5.96 0.77 29.95
C LEU A 4 -5.22 2.08 29.65
N ARG A 5 -4.34 2.55 30.54
CA ARG A 5 -3.57 3.79 30.34
C ARG A 5 -2.52 3.66 29.23
N LEU A 6 -1.96 2.46 29.05
CA LEU A 6 -1.02 2.18 27.96
C LEU A 6 -1.72 2.14 26.60
N LEU A 7 -2.95 1.63 26.54
CA LEU A 7 -3.79 1.67 25.34
C LEU A 7 -4.18 3.11 24.97
N ASP A 8 -4.57 3.93 25.96
CA ASP A 8 -4.88 5.36 25.75
C ASP A 8 -3.64 6.14 25.28
N ALA A 9 -2.47 5.91 25.87
CA ALA A 9 -1.24 6.59 25.47
C ALA A 9 -0.81 6.22 24.04
N ARG A 10 -0.93 4.95 23.66
CA ARG A 10 -0.67 4.48 22.28
C ARG A 10 -1.69 5.06 21.29
N GLY A 11 -2.97 5.10 21.67
CA GLY A 11 -4.03 5.71 20.88
C GLY A 11 -3.78 7.20 20.64
N CYS A 12 -3.46 7.95 21.71
CA CYS A 12 -3.09 9.37 21.60
C CYS A 12 -1.87 9.57 20.73
N ALA A 13 -0.82 8.76 20.88
CA ALA A 13 0.38 8.84 20.04
C ALA A 13 0.07 8.57 18.56
N LEU A 14 -0.81 7.60 18.27
CA LEU A 14 -1.20 7.25 16.90
C LEU A 14 -2.06 8.35 16.27
N LEU A 15 -2.98 8.94 17.03
CA LEU A 15 -3.77 10.09 16.60
C LEU A 15 -2.89 11.31 16.34
N LEU A 16 -1.90 11.56 17.19
CA LEU A 16 -0.90 12.61 17.00
C LEU A 16 -0.10 12.40 15.71
N LEU A 17 0.39 11.17 15.49
CA LEU A 17 1.11 10.82 14.28
C LEU A 17 0.26 11.04 13.02
N LEU A 18 -0.99 10.58 13.03
CA LEU A 18 -1.92 10.72 11.90
C LEU A 18 -2.25 12.19 11.62
N SER A 19 -2.44 12.99 12.66
CA SER A 19 -2.72 14.43 12.51
C SER A 19 -1.51 15.20 11.97
N VAL A 20 -0.28 14.85 12.40
CA VAL A 20 0.95 15.40 11.81
C VAL A 20 1.06 15.03 10.32
N LEU A 21 0.81 13.77 9.98
CA LEU A 21 0.84 13.29 8.59
C LEU A 21 -0.21 13.98 7.70
N ALA A 22 -1.41 14.20 8.23
CA ALA A 22 -2.48 14.92 7.52
C ALA A 22 -2.16 16.41 7.33
N ALA A 23 -1.34 17.00 8.19
CA ALA A 23 -0.89 18.38 8.05
C ALA A 23 0.16 18.55 6.94
N VAL A 24 0.90 17.50 6.58
CA VAL A 24 1.95 17.57 5.54
C VAL A 24 1.45 18.10 4.19
N PRO A 25 0.37 17.59 3.57
CA PRO A 25 -0.12 18.13 2.29
C PRO A 25 -0.69 19.55 2.37
N LEU A 26 -1.07 20.02 3.57
CA LEU A 26 -1.64 21.35 3.78
C LEU A 26 -0.56 22.45 3.95
N TYR A 27 0.55 22.11 4.61
CA TYR A 27 1.59 23.08 4.99
C TYR A 27 2.98 22.79 4.41
N GLY A 28 3.17 21.62 3.80
CA GLY A 28 4.45 21.18 3.27
C GLY A 28 4.74 21.69 1.85
N ASP A 29 6.01 22.02 1.59
CA ASP A 29 6.54 22.27 0.25
C ASP A 29 6.31 21.05 -0.68
N PRO A 30 6.19 21.23 -2.01
CA PRO A 30 5.98 20.12 -2.95
C PRO A 30 6.99 18.98 -2.83
N PHE A 31 8.24 19.27 -2.45
CA PHE A 31 9.24 18.24 -2.19
C PHE A 31 8.84 17.36 -0.98
N THR A 32 8.52 17.99 0.14
CA THR A 32 8.12 17.33 1.38
C THR A 32 6.87 16.48 1.16
N THR A 33 5.87 17.03 0.47
CA THR A 33 4.63 16.30 0.16
C THR A 33 4.88 15.06 -0.69
N ARG A 34 5.72 15.14 -1.73
CA ARG A 34 6.09 13.98 -2.56
C ARG A 34 6.93 12.95 -1.79
N PHE A 35 7.82 13.42 -0.92
CA PHE A 35 8.66 12.57 -0.09
C PHE A 35 7.82 11.74 0.89
N PHE A 36 6.94 12.39 1.65
CA PHE A 36 6.03 11.70 2.58
C PHE A 36 5.01 10.81 1.87
N THR A 37 4.55 11.19 0.67
CA THR A 37 3.69 10.33 -0.14
C THR A 37 4.38 9.01 -0.49
N ARG A 38 5.66 9.04 -0.90
CA ARG A 38 6.45 7.82 -1.17
C ARG A 38 6.66 6.98 0.09
N ILE A 39 6.97 7.62 1.22
CA ILE A 39 7.07 6.92 2.51
C ILE A 39 5.76 6.19 2.81
N MET A 40 4.61 6.86 2.65
CA MET A 40 3.31 6.26 2.90
C MET A 40 3.01 5.07 2.00
N ILE A 41 3.32 5.19 0.71
CA ILE A 41 3.14 4.08 -0.26
C ILE A 41 3.97 2.86 0.17
N TYR A 42 5.23 3.05 0.54
CA TYR A 42 6.09 1.95 0.99
C TYR A 42 5.70 1.42 2.37
N ALA A 43 5.20 2.26 3.28
CA ALA A 43 4.68 1.83 4.58
C ALA A 43 3.45 0.93 4.41
N ILE A 44 2.49 1.33 3.56
CA ILE A 44 1.30 0.51 3.24
C ILE A 44 1.72 -0.81 2.57
N LEU A 45 2.70 -0.76 1.65
CA LEU A 45 3.23 -1.97 1.01
C LEU A 45 3.85 -2.91 2.04
N ALA A 46 4.68 -2.38 2.95
CA ALA A 46 5.34 -3.15 3.99
C ALA A 46 4.32 -3.77 4.96
N LEU A 47 3.30 -3.02 5.37
CA LEU A 47 2.22 -3.53 6.23
C LEU A 47 1.40 -4.61 5.52
N SER A 48 1.04 -4.42 4.25
CA SER A 48 0.33 -5.44 3.46
C SER A 48 1.13 -6.76 3.40
N LEU A 49 2.44 -6.64 3.16
CA LEU A 49 3.36 -7.78 3.13
C LEU A 49 3.51 -8.45 4.50
N ASP A 50 3.64 -7.65 5.57
CA ASP A 50 3.73 -8.14 6.95
C ASP A 50 2.46 -8.86 7.39
N LEU A 51 1.28 -8.40 6.97
CA LEU A 51 0.03 -9.11 7.24
C LEU A 51 0.02 -10.50 6.61
N ILE A 52 0.52 -10.64 5.39
CA ILE A 52 0.52 -11.92 4.65
C ILE A 52 1.61 -12.86 5.16
N LEU A 53 2.82 -12.35 5.40
CA LEU A 53 3.95 -13.14 5.90
C LEU A 53 3.78 -13.46 7.40
N GLY A 54 3.44 -12.45 8.20
CA GLY A 54 3.39 -12.52 9.66
C GLY A 54 2.15 -13.22 10.18
N TYR A 55 0.96 -12.81 9.76
CA TYR A 55 -0.30 -13.44 10.20
C TYR A 55 -0.75 -14.57 9.29
N GLY A 56 -0.47 -14.47 7.98
CA GLY A 56 -0.85 -15.48 7.01
C GLY A 56 0.13 -16.65 6.89
N GLY A 57 1.39 -16.51 7.33
CA GLY A 57 2.42 -17.54 7.20
C GLY A 57 2.76 -17.89 5.74
N MET A 58 2.36 -17.06 4.78
CA MET A 58 2.50 -17.33 3.35
C MET A 58 3.74 -16.64 2.79
N ALA A 59 4.45 -17.29 1.86
CA ALA A 59 5.57 -16.65 1.14
C ALA A 59 5.08 -15.59 0.14
N SER A 60 5.87 -14.53 -0.05
CA SER A 60 5.54 -13.47 -1.01
C SER A 60 5.95 -13.83 -2.43
N LEU A 61 4.97 -14.04 -3.31
CA LEU A 61 5.15 -14.43 -4.72
C LEU A 61 5.28 -13.27 -5.71
N GLY A 62 5.62 -12.07 -5.22
CA GLY A 62 5.82 -10.89 -6.08
C GLY A 62 4.94 -9.67 -5.77
N HIS A 63 4.68 -9.40 -4.49
CA HIS A 63 3.92 -8.22 -4.03
C HIS A 63 4.36 -6.89 -4.68
N ALA A 64 5.66 -6.70 -4.88
CA ALA A 64 6.19 -5.50 -5.52
C ALA A 64 5.74 -5.34 -6.98
N ALA A 65 5.47 -6.43 -7.69
CA ALA A 65 4.96 -6.39 -9.07
C ALA A 65 3.57 -5.75 -9.12
N PHE A 66 2.67 -6.10 -8.19
CA PHE A 66 1.33 -5.52 -8.13
C PHE A 66 1.35 -4.02 -7.84
N LEU A 67 2.22 -3.58 -6.92
CA LEU A 67 2.42 -2.16 -6.68
C LEU A 67 2.94 -1.44 -7.94
N GLY A 68 3.91 -2.05 -8.63
CA GLY A 68 4.48 -1.51 -9.86
C GLY A 68 3.43 -1.36 -10.97
N ILE A 69 2.59 -2.37 -11.17
CA ILE A 69 1.52 -2.36 -12.17
C ILE A 69 0.52 -1.23 -11.87
N GLY A 70 0.02 -1.16 -10.64
CA GLY A 70 -0.91 -0.09 -10.25
C GLY A 70 -0.31 1.31 -10.43
N ALA A 71 0.93 1.53 -9.97
CA ALA A 71 1.63 2.80 -10.13
C ALA A 71 1.84 3.18 -11.60
N TYR A 72 2.21 2.21 -12.44
CA TYR A 72 2.42 2.43 -13.87
C TYR A 72 1.11 2.71 -14.61
N THR A 73 0.02 2.02 -14.25
CA THR A 73 -1.33 2.31 -14.79
C THR A 73 -1.74 3.75 -14.49
N VAL A 74 -1.58 4.22 -13.24
CA VAL A 74 -1.86 5.61 -12.87
C VAL A 74 -0.95 6.58 -13.63
N GLY A 75 0.34 6.28 -13.76
CA GLY A 75 1.30 7.10 -14.49
C GLY A 75 0.98 7.25 -15.97
N ILE A 76 0.56 6.16 -16.63
CA ILE A 76 0.08 6.19 -18.02
C ILE A 76 -1.18 7.05 -18.13
N LEU A 77 -2.15 6.86 -17.24
CA LEU A 77 -3.40 7.61 -17.26
C LEU A 77 -3.15 9.12 -17.11
N ALA A 78 -2.25 9.48 -16.19
CA ALA A 78 -1.82 10.86 -16.00
C ALA A 78 -1.14 11.44 -17.24
N ARG A 79 -0.34 10.63 -17.98
CA ARG A 79 0.28 11.04 -19.25
C ARG A 79 -0.75 11.35 -20.33
N TYR A 80 -1.89 10.65 -20.34
CA TYR A 80 -3.01 10.90 -21.26
C TYR A 80 -4.00 11.97 -20.74
N GLY A 81 -3.66 12.69 -19.67
CA GLY A 81 -4.46 13.80 -19.13
C GLY A 81 -5.57 13.39 -18.16
N ILE A 82 -5.68 12.10 -17.83
CA ILE A 82 -6.67 11.61 -16.86
C ILE A 82 -6.05 11.66 -15.47
N GLN A 83 -6.38 12.72 -14.73
CA GLN A 83 -5.91 12.93 -13.35
C GLN A 83 -7.01 12.68 -12.29
N SER A 84 -8.21 12.28 -12.73
CA SER A 84 -9.30 11.97 -11.81
C SER A 84 -9.00 10.69 -11.04
N ALA A 85 -8.87 10.79 -9.71
CA ALA A 85 -8.68 9.66 -8.81
C ALA A 85 -9.81 8.63 -8.90
N ILE A 86 -11.04 9.09 -9.14
CA ILE A 86 -12.24 8.24 -9.26
C ILE A 86 -12.11 7.28 -10.45
N ILE A 87 -11.40 7.68 -11.51
CA ILE A 87 -11.19 6.86 -12.70
C ILE A 87 -9.87 6.09 -12.57
N ALA A 88 -8.82 6.74 -12.08
CA ALA A 88 -7.48 6.14 -12.00
C ALA A 88 -7.40 4.97 -11.02
N TRP A 89 -8.05 5.06 -9.85
CA TRP A 89 -7.97 3.99 -8.84
C TRP A 89 -8.65 2.70 -9.29
N PRO A 90 -9.92 2.69 -9.76
CA PRO A 90 -10.54 1.45 -10.23
C PRO A 90 -9.78 0.82 -11.40
N LEU A 91 -9.23 1.64 -12.30
CA LEU A 91 -8.49 1.13 -13.45
C LEU A 91 -7.15 0.51 -13.04
N ALA A 92 -6.43 1.12 -12.10
CA ALA A 92 -5.21 0.56 -11.52
C ALA A 92 -5.49 -0.73 -10.73
N MET A 93 -6.59 -0.78 -9.99
CA MET A 93 -7.06 -1.98 -9.30
C MET A 93 -7.40 -3.09 -10.28
N ALA A 94 -8.14 -2.78 -11.35
CA ALA A 94 -8.51 -3.75 -12.39
C ALA A 94 -7.28 -4.30 -13.11
N ALA A 95 -6.32 -3.45 -13.48
CA ALA A 95 -5.06 -3.87 -14.10
C ALA A 95 -4.26 -4.79 -13.18
N SER A 96 -4.12 -4.41 -11.90
CA SER A 96 -3.41 -5.22 -10.91
C SER A 96 -4.12 -6.55 -10.65
N MET A 97 -5.46 -6.55 -10.59
CA MET A 97 -6.29 -7.74 -10.41
C MET A 97 -6.13 -8.72 -11.57
N LEU A 98 -6.09 -8.25 -12.82
CA LEU A 98 -5.88 -9.13 -13.98
C LEU A 98 -4.52 -9.83 -13.91
N VAL A 99 -3.47 -9.11 -13.54
CA VAL A 99 -2.14 -9.71 -13.38
C VAL A 99 -2.09 -10.63 -12.17
N ALA A 100 -2.73 -10.26 -11.06
CA ALA A 100 -2.85 -11.12 -9.87
C ALA A 100 -3.60 -12.42 -10.17
N LEU A 101 -4.64 -12.37 -11.00
CA LEU A 101 -5.36 -13.57 -11.45
C LEU A 101 -4.43 -14.48 -12.27
N PHE A 102 -3.67 -13.91 -13.20
CA PHE A 102 -2.71 -14.67 -14.00
C PHE A 102 -1.63 -15.33 -13.14
N ILE A 103 -1.00 -14.56 -12.24
CA ILE A 103 0.01 -15.07 -11.30
C ILE A 103 -0.60 -16.11 -10.35
N GLY A 104 -1.80 -15.87 -9.85
CA GLY A 104 -2.52 -16.80 -8.98
C GLY A 104 -2.79 -18.14 -9.65
N VAL A 105 -3.25 -18.14 -10.91
CA VAL A 105 -3.44 -19.38 -11.70
C VAL A 105 -2.13 -20.15 -11.86
N VAL A 106 -1.01 -19.45 -12.09
CA VAL A 106 0.32 -20.08 -12.19
C VAL A 106 0.75 -20.62 -10.83
N SER A 107 0.56 -19.86 -9.75
CA SER A 107 0.92 -20.27 -8.39
C SER A 107 0.16 -21.49 -7.90
N LEU A 108 -1.11 -21.66 -8.30
CA LEU A 108 -1.90 -22.84 -7.95
C LEU A 108 -1.38 -24.12 -8.61
N ARG A 109 -0.56 -24.01 -9.67
CA ARG A 109 0.09 -25.16 -10.33
C ARG A 109 1.39 -25.56 -9.64
N THR A 110 1.98 -24.69 -8.84
CA THR A 110 3.19 -24.97 -8.06
C THR A 110 2.82 -25.35 -6.63
N SER A 111 2.63 -26.65 -6.39
CA SER A 111 2.47 -27.20 -5.04
C SER A 111 3.81 -27.79 -4.61
N GLY A 112 4.48 -27.24 -3.60
CA GLY A 112 5.59 -27.98 -2.96
C GLY A 112 6.83 -27.24 -2.44
N THR A 113 6.84 -25.94 -2.23
CA THR A 113 7.95 -25.33 -1.43
C THR A 113 7.40 -24.83 -0.10
N TYR A 114 7.23 -25.80 0.80
CA TYR A 114 7.25 -25.55 2.24
C TYR A 114 8.65 -25.01 2.57
N PHE A 115 8.69 -23.82 3.17
CA PHE A 115 9.79 -23.39 4.01
C PHE A 115 9.46 -23.73 5.46
#